data_AF-A0A321LCB1-F1
#
_entry.id   AF-A0A321LCB1-F1
#
_cell.length_a   1.000
_cell.length_b   1.000
_cell.length_c   1.000
_cell.angle_alpha   90.00
_cell.angle_beta   90.00
_cell.angle_gamma   90.00
#
_symmetry.space_group_name_H-M   'P 1'
#
loop_
_entity.id
_entity.type
_entity.pdbx_description
1 polymer ?
#
loop_
_entity_poly.entity_id
_entity_poly.type
_entity_poly.pdbx_seq_one_letter_code
_entity_poly.pdbx_strand_id
1 'polypeptide(L)'
;MTILSNKVMMGGAETSNRREAAGAERLYIIGGILLIAGGMLFGDLFAILVLHQNANRIGGEMIGAVRAVSAQDTAAVLSHFTVIGSLIENRGTKVDAHVHAIDFGYLALILALVQPYVAMTDSAKRRIALLFLFGAVMLPVSVFLIHYIGTQYGPSDVLGWASVSADFGGLLVIIASALLALGLFRGLRKRKPAVSPSTADHSGGKALLVGGALLILAGFVHGAYYAAFDLSRHEASDTAILTSMIDNAVSNNLPAAEADVESYGKLAGERAVNIAAHSHIIEFGLLAILLSFLQQYIRLSPGVRRFWIGLFFAGSVILPVFVFLEIRLGLLAGGIADFGGALVLLALIAMLVGVLRQKRTSEGGLSA
;
A
#
# COMPACT_ATOMS: atom_id res chain seq x y z
N MET A 1 56.48 -15.04 32.33
CA MET A 1 55.79 -16.03 31.47
C MET A 1 54.31 -15.67 31.44
N THR A 2 53.80 -15.43 30.25
CA THR A 2 52.76 -14.43 29.93
C THR A 2 51.39 -15.08 29.76
N ILE A 3 50.40 -14.79 30.62
CA ILE A 3 48.99 -15.19 30.44
C ILE A 3 48.08 -14.02 30.82
N LEU A 4 48.15 -12.90 30.10
CA LEU A 4 47.18 -11.80 30.21
C LEU A 4 47.09 -11.08 28.86
N SER A 5 46.59 -11.75 27.82
CA SER A 5 46.20 -11.05 26.58
C SER A 5 45.28 -11.91 25.71
N ASN A 6 44.01 -12.07 26.12
CA ASN A 6 43.00 -12.59 25.19
C ASN A 6 41.55 -12.15 25.46
N LYS A 7 41.30 -11.29 26.46
CA LYS A 7 39.94 -10.87 26.84
C LYS A 7 39.47 -9.55 26.21
N VAL A 8 40.36 -8.82 25.51
CA VAL A 8 40.04 -7.49 24.94
C VAL A 8 39.67 -7.57 23.45
N MET A 9 40.10 -8.59 22.71
CA MET A 9 39.83 -8.72 21.27
C MET A 9 38.42 -9.25 20.91
N MET A 10 37.71 -9.90 21.85
CA MET A 10 36.35 -10.44 21.58
C MET A 10 35.23 -9.39 21.75
N GLY A 11 35.44 -8.33 22.53
CA GLY A 11 34.42 -7.30 22.77
C GLY A 11 34.21 -6.31 21.60
N GLY A 12 35.20 -6.14 20.72
CA GLY A 12 35.14 -5.24 19.57
C GLY A 12 34.36 -5.80 18.37
N ALA A 13 34.47 -7.11 18.11
CA ALA A 13 33.79 -7.74 16.98
C ALA A 13 32.27 -7.87 17.20
N GLU A 14 31.85 -8.13 18.45
CA GLU A 14 30.43 -8.30 18.80
C GLU A 14 29.67 -6.95 18.80
N THR A 15 30.34 -5.86 19.18
CA THR A 15 29.79 -4.50 19.15
C THR A 15 29.77 -3.91 17.74
N SER A 16 30.75 -4.22 16.90
CA SER A 16 30.78 -3.89 15.46
C SER A 16 29.61 -4.53 14.69
N ASN A 17 29.42 -5.85 14.82
CA ASN A 17 28.30 -6.56 14.19
C ASN A 17 26.92 -6.02 14.68
N ARG A 18 26.75 -5.70 15.96
CA ARG A 18 25.49 -5.09 16.42
C ARG A 18 25.24 -3.70 15.83
N ARG A 19 26.28 -2.90 15.57
CA ARG A 19 26.14 -1.56 14.96
C ARG A 19 25.80 -1.63 13.47
N GLU A 20 26.32 -2.61 12.74
CA GLU A 20 26.00 -2.79 11.31
C GLU A 20 24.67 -3.51 11.07
N ALA A 21 24.27 -4.47 11.91
CA ALA A 21 22.96 -5.12 11.87
C ALA A 21 21.81 -4.11 12.02
N ALA A 22 22.01 -3.12 12.89
CA ALA A 22 21.12 -1.97 13.05
C ALA A 22 21.03 -1.11 11.77
N GLY A 23 21.96 -1.24 10.82
CA GLY A 23 21.95 -0.54 9.55
C GLY A 23 20.90 -1.08 8.57
N ALA A 24 20.84 -2.40 8.37
CA ALA A 24 19.89 -3.01 7.42
C ALA A 24 18.44 -2.94 7.93
N GLU A 25 18.23 -3.30 9.20
CA GLU A 25 16.91 -3.20 9.85
C GLU A 25 16.35 -1.78 9.78
N ARG A 26 17.19 -0.78 10.09
CA ARG A 26 16.76 0.63 10.05
C ARG A 26 16.49 1.12 8.63
N LEU A 27 17.23 0.65 7.62
CA LEU A 27 16.93 0.95 6.22
C LEU A 27 15.54 0.46 5.85
N TYR A 28 15.17 -0.77 6.24
CA TYR A 28 13.84 -1.31 6.00
C TYR A 28 12.75 -0.56 6.76
N ILE A 29 12.97 -0.15 8.02
CA ILE A 29 11.98 0.65 8.77
C ILE A 29 11.74 2.00 8.08
N ILE A 30 12.82 2.71 7.77
CA ILE A 30 12.73 4.04 7.13
C ILE A 30 12.12 3.91 5.73
N GLY A 31 12.66 3.03 4.91
CA GLY A 31 12.19 2.78 3.55
C GLY A 31 10.75 2.28 3.52
N GLY A 32 10.39 1.40 4.46
CA GLY A 32 9.02 0.87 4.59
C GLY A 32 8.02 1.96 4.94
N ILE A 33 8.29 2.79 5.96
CA ILE A 33 7.38 3.90 6.29
C ILE A 33 7.31 4.92 5.16
N LEU A 34 8.43 5.23 4.50
CA LEU A 34 8.44 6.16 3.36
C LEU A 34 7.64 5.64 2.16
N LEU A 35 7.75 4.34 1.85
CA LEU A 35 6.99 3.69 0.79
C LEU A 35 5.49 3.70 1.08
N ILE A 36 5.08 3.36 2.32
CA ILE A 36 3.67 3.44 2.74
C ILE A 36 3.17 4.88 2.68
N ALA A 37 3.89 5.83 3.27
CA ALA A 37 3.49 7.23 3.28
C ALA A 37 3.43 7.84 1.87
N GLY A 38 4.40 7.52 1.02
CA GLY A 38 4.43 7.95 -0.37
C GLY A 38 3.30 7.34 -1.20
N GLY A 39 3.04 6.04 -1.00
CA GLY A 39 1.89 5.36 -1.58
C GLY A 39 0.59 6.03 -1.15
N MET A 40 0.33 6.16 0.15
CA MET A 40 -0.87 6.82 0.70
C MET A 40 -1.08 8.23 0.13
N LEU A 41 -0.06 9.08 0.17
CA LEU A 41 -0.13 10.43 -0.38
C LEU A 41 -0.48 10.41 -1.88
N PHE A 42 0.13 9.52 -2.64
CA PHE A 42 -0.17 9.37 -4.05
C PHE A 42 -1.61 8.87 -4.30
N GLY A 43 -2.11 7.96 -3.45
CA GLY A 43 -3.48 7.47 -3.46
C GLY A 43 -4.51 8.57 -3.20
N ASP A 44 -4.30 9.39 -2.18
CA ASP A 44 -5.18 10.52 -1.85
C ASP A 44 -5.22 11.54 -3.00
N LEU A 45 -4.06 11.90 -3.56
CA LEU A 45 -3.99 12.79 -4.72
C LEU A 45 -4.68 12.19 -5.95
N PHE A 46 -4.52 10.89 -6.16
CA PHE A 46 -5.17 10.16 -7.24
C PHE A 46 -6.70 10.14 -7.09
N ALA A 47 -7.21 9.87 -5.89
CA ALA A 47 -8.64 9.84 -5.60
C ALA A 47 -9.30 11.19 -5.95
N ILE A 48 -8.70 12.29 -5.47
CA ILE A 48 -9.21 13.64 -5.68
C ILE A 48 -9.11 14.08 -7.14
N LEU A 49 -7.94 13.89 -7.77
CA LEU A 49 -7.62 14.54 -9.04
C LEU A 49 -7.94 13.69 -10.27
N VAL A 50 -8.01 12.36 -10.13
CA VAL A 50 -8.12 11.46 -11.29
C VAL A 50 -9.33 10.54 -11.17
N LEU A 51 -9.55 9.91 -10.02
CA LEU A 51 -10.57 8.87 -9.89
C LEU A 51 -11.98 9.41 -10.15
N HIS A 52 -12.38 10.48 -9.46
CA HIS A 52 -13.72 11.07 -9.63
C HIS A 52 -13.92 11.68 -11.02
N GLN A 53 -12.87 12.27 -11.61
CA GLN A 53 -12.95 12.84 -12.95
C GLN A 53 -13.08 11.76 -14.02
N ASN A 54 -12.29 10.69 -13.91
CA ASN A 54 -12.34 9.57 -14.86
C ASN A 54 -13.68 8.83 -14.77
N ALA A 55 -14.25 8.67 -13.57
CA ALA A 55 -15.56 8.03 -13.42
C ALA A 55 -16.67 8.77 -14.20
N ASN A 56 -16.74 10.10 -14.06
CA ASN A 56 -17.69 10.92 -14.81
C ASN A 56 -17.47 10.83 -16.32
N ARG A 57 -16.20 10.85 -16.76
CA ARG A 57 -15.85 10.73 -18.18
C ARG A 57 -16.22 9.36 -18.75
N ILE A 58 -15.96 8.28 -18.02
CA ILE A 58 -16.34 6.92 -18.44
C ILE A 58 -17.86 6.84 -18.63
N GLY A 59 -18.66 7.39 -17.71
CA GLY A 59 -20.11 7.44 -17.86
C GLY A 59 -20.55 8.20 -19.12
N GLY A 60 -19.95 9.37 -19.39
CA GLY A 60 -20.21 10.15 -20.60
C GLY A 60 -19.86 9.40 -21.89
N GLU A 61 -18.72 8.73 -21.94
CA GLU A 61 -18.31 7.92 -23.09
C GLU A 61 -19.21 6.67 -23.27
N MET A 62 -19.71 6.07 -22.18
CA MET A 62 -20.68 4.97 -22.27
C MET A 62 -22.02 5.44 -22.84
N ILE A 63 -22.52 6.62 -22.43
CA ILE A 63 -23.70 7.24 -23.05
C ILE A 63 -23.45 7.50 -24.54
N GLY A 64 -22.27 8.00 -24.90
CA GLY A 64 -21.84 8.18 -26.29
C GLY A 64 -21.88 6.88 -27.09
N ALA A 65 -21.31 5.81 -26.54
CA ALA A 65 -21.31 4.48 -27.15
C ALA A 65 -22.72 3.95 -27.37
N VAL A 66 -23.61 4.08 -26.38
CA VAL A 66 -25.04 3.70 -26.49
C VAL A 66 -25.74 4.45 -27.62
N ARG A 67 -25.52 5.77 -27.72
CA ARG A 67 -26.08 6.58 -28.83
C ARG A 67 -25.54 6.14 -30.19
N ALA A 68 -24.25 5.83 -30.26
CA ALA A 68 -23.62 5.33 -31.47
C ALA A 68 -24.16 3.96 -31.90
N VAL A 69 -24.42 3.03 -30.96
CA VAL A 69 -25.10 1.76 -31.25
C VAL A 69 -26.48 1.99 -31.84
N SER A 70 -27.27 2.89 -31.24
CA SER A 70 -28.61 3.28 -31.70
C SER A 70 -28.59 3.87 -33.12
N ALA A 71 -27.55 4.64 -33.44
CA ALA A 71 -27.31 5.22 -34.76
C ALA A 71 -26.68 4.23 -35.76
N GLN A 72 -26.37 3.00 -35.32
CA GLN A 72 -25.64 1.99 -36.10
C GLN A 72 -24.26 2.48 -36.60
N ASP A 73 -23.64 3.41 -35.87
CA ASP A 73 -22.32 3.95 -36.19
C ASP A 73 -21.22 3.15 -35.49
N THR A 74 -20.73 2.11 -36.18
CA THR A 74 -19.67 1.24 -35.65
C THR A 74 -18.36 1.98 -35.39
N ALA A 75 -18.05 3.03 -36.17
CA ALA A 75 -16.81 3.79 -36.01
C ALA A 75 -16.86 4.62 -34.72
N ALA A 76 -17.99 5.27 -34.44
CA ALA A 76 -18.20 5.99 -33.20
C ALA A 76 -18.20 5.06 -31.97
N VAL A 77 -18.82 3.88 -32.06
CA VAL A 77 -18.76 2.87 -30.97
C VAL A 77 -17.30 2.53 -30.63
N LEU A 78 -16.49 2.20 -31.64
CA LEU A 78 -15.07 1.88 -31.43
C LEU A 78 -14.28 3.06 -30.85
N SER A 79 -14.58 4.29 -31.30
CA SER A 79 -13.96 5.50 -30.77
C SER A 79 -14.25 5.67 -29.27
N HIS A 80 -15.51 5.58 -28.86
CA HIS A 80 -15.90 5.68 -27.44
C HIS A 80 -15.25 4.58 -26.59
N PHE A 81 -15.26 3.32 -27.05
CA PHE A 81 -14.59 2.24 -26.31
C PHE A 81 -13.07 2.40 -26.21
N THR A 82 -12.43 3.00 -27.22
CA THR A 82 -11.00 3.35 -27.16
C THR A 82 -10.73 4.36 -26.05
N VAL A 83 -11.58 5.39 -25.92
CA VAL A 83 -11.47 6.39 -24.84
C VAL A 83 -11.72 5.75 -23.48
N ILE A 84 -12.77 4.92 -23.34
CA ILE A 84 -13.06 4.19 -22.10
C ILE A 84 -11.86 3.32 -21.70
N GLY A 85 -11.28 2.56 -22.63
CA GLY A 85 -10.10 1.74 -22.39
C GLY A 85 -8.92 2.56 -21.86
N SER A 86 -8.63 3.71 -22.48
CA SER A 86 -7.57 4.62 -22.03
C SER A 86 -7.83 5.17 -20.63
N LEU A 87 -9.08 5.51 -20.27
CA LEU A 87 -9.45 5.98 -18.93
C LEU A 87 -9.32 4.88 -17.87
N ILE A 88 -9.67 3.63 -18.21
CA ILE A 88 -9.51 2.47 -17.34
C ILE A 88 -8.03 2.16 -17.14
N GLU A 89 -7.21 2.20 -18.18
CA GLU A 89 -5.75 1.99 -18.09
C GLU A 89 -5.09 3.09 -17.24
N ASN A 90 -5.48 4.34 -17.44
CA ASN A 90 -5.05 5.49 -16.65
C ASN A 90 -5.31 5.25 -15.14
N ARG A 91 -6.53 4.82 -14.82
CA ARG A 91 -6.94 4.45 -13.46
C ARG A 91 -6.12 3.26 -12.95
N GLY A 92 -6.03 2.20 -13.73
CA GLY A 92 -5.40 0.93 -13.37
C GLY A 92 -3.94 1.12 -13.00
N THR A 93 -3.15 1.76 -13.86
CA THR A 93 -1.72 2.03 -13.60
C THR A 93 -1.47 2.87 -12.35
N LYS A 94 -2.36 3.81 -12.00
CA LYS A 94 -2.22 4.64 -10.80
C LYS A 94 -2.58 3.87 -9.53
N VAL A 95 -3.68 3.13 -9.55
CA VAL A 95 -4.03 2.23 -8.45
C VAL A 95 -2.92 1.20 -8.24
N ASP A 96 -2.40 0.63 -9.32
CA ASP A 96 -1.36 -0.39 -9.25
C ASP A 96 -0.03 0.13 -8.67
N ALA A 97 0.41 1.31 -9.12
CA ALA A 97 1.59 1.99 -8.56
C ALA A 97 1.41 2.32 -7.07
N HIS A 98 0.22 2.80 -6.67
CA HIS A 98 -0.12 3.10 -5.28
C HIS A 98 -0.03 1.86 -4.39
N VAL A 99 -0.72 0.78 -4.78
CA VAL A 99 -0.80 -0.47 -4.00
C VAL A 99 0.58 -1.10 -3.87
N HIS A 100 1.35 -1.20 -4.96
CA HIS A 100 2.70 -1.75 -4.91
C HIS A 100 3.64 -0.96 -3.99
N ALA A 101 3.55 0.37 -3.98
CA ALA A 101 4.34 1.18 -3.06
C ALA A 101 4.00 0.85 -1.60
N ILE A 102 2.71 0.74 -1.25
CA ILE A 102 2.26 0.39 0.09
C ILE A 102 2.69 -1.04 0.47
N ASP A 103 2.48 -2.02 -0.41
CA ASP A 103 2.76 -3.43 -0.17
C ASP A 103 4.26 -3.70 0.01
N PHE A 104 5.11 -3.09 -0.81
CA PHE A 104 6.56 -3.16 -0.59
C PHE A 104 6.97 -2.45 0.69
N GLY A 105 6.22 -1.41 1.08
CA GLY A 105 6.35 -0.78 2.38
C GLY A 105 6.07 -1.75 3.53
N TYR A 106 4.94 -2.48 3.49
CA TYR A 106 4.61 -3.52 4.47
C TYR A 106 5.65 -4.63 4.50
N LEU A 107 6.06 -5.12 3.33
CA LEU A 107 7.07 -6.14 3.21
C LEU A 107 8.40 -5.67 3.81
N ALA A 108 8.81 -4.42 3.56
CA ALA A 108 10.00 -3.85 4.19
C ALA A 108 9.88 -3.86 5.72
N LEU A 109 8.75 -3.44 6.29
CA LEU A 109 8.56 -3.47 7.75
C LEU A 109 8.63 -4.90 8.32
N ILE A 110 8.04 -5.88 7.64
CA ILE A 110 8.16 -7.30 8.01
C ILE A 110 9.62 -7.75 7.92
N LEU A 111 10.31 -7.40 6.84
CA LEU A 111 11.72 -7.73 6.63
C LEU A 111 12.61 -7.10 7.70
N ALA A 112 12.27 -5.92 8.21
CA ALA A 112 12.94 -5.32 9.37
C ALA A 112 12.82 -6.21 10.61
N LEU A 113 11.61 -6.65 10.95
CA LEU A 113 11.34 -7.47 12.14
C LEU A 113 12.05 -8.82 12.10
N VAL A 114 12.26 -9.40 10.92
CA VAL A 114 12.96 -10.69 10.78
C VAL A 114 14.48 -10.56 10.68
N GLN A 115 15.05 -9.35 10.51
CA GLN A 115 16.52 -9.15 10.39
C GLN A 115 17.35 -9.82 11.50
N PRO A 116 16.93 -9.82 12.78
CA PRO A 116 17.69 -10.46 13.85
C PRO A 116 17.82 -11.99 13.70
N TYR A 117 17.04 -12.60 12.81
CA TYR A 117 17.02 -14.04 12.56
C TYR A 117 17.73 -14.44 11.25
N VAL A 118 18.05 -13.47 10.39
CA VAL A 118 18.75 -13.71 9.12
C VAL A 118 20.22 -13.99 9.38
N ALA A 119 20.70 -15.20 9.05
CA ALA A 119 22.11 -15.60 9.18
C ALA A 119 22.96 -15.16 7.98
N MET A 120 23.27 -13.88 7.94
CA MET A 120 24.15 -13.23 6.95
C MET A 120 25.03 -12.19 7.64
N THR A 121 26.13 -11.80 6.99
CA THR A 121 26.93 -10.66 7.45
C THR A 121 26.14 -9.36 7.31
N ASP A 122 26.41 -8.38 8.15
CA ASP A 122 25.63 -7.14 8.16
C ASP A 122 25.82 -6.31 6.89
N SER A 123 27.04 -6.30 6.35
CA SER A 123 27.34 -5.75 5.03
C SER A 123 26.49 -6.40 3.92
N ALA A 124 26.25 -7.72 3.96
CA ALA A 124 25.39 -8.39 3.00
C ALA A 124 23.92 -8.02 3.20
N LYS A 125 23.42 -8.02 4.44
CA LYS A 125 22.05 -7.59 4.78
C LYS A 125 21.77 -6.17 4.28
N ARG A 126 22.72 -5.26 4.49
CA ARG A 126 22.62 -3.85 4.06
C ARG A 126 22.56 -3.72 2.54
N ARG A 127 23.40 -4.44 1.80
CA ARG A 127 23.37 -4.45 0.32
C ARG A 127 22.05 -5.00 -0.20
N ILE A 128 21.55 -6.08 0.39
CA ILE A 128 20.26 -6.66 0.03
C ILE A 128 19.10 -5.70 0.34
N ALA A 129 19.16 -4.98 1.47
CA ALA A 129 18.17 -3.95 1.80
C ALA A 129 18.14 -2.80 0.79
N LEU A 130 19.31 -2.33 0.33
CA LEU A 130 19.37 -1.31 -0.71
C LEU A 130 18.84 -1.83 -2.05
N LEU A 131 19.17 -3.08 -2.42
CA LEU A 131 18.66 -3.73 -3.62
C LEU A 131 17.13 -3.84 -3.59
N PHE A 132 16.58 -4.28 -2.46
CA PHE A 132 15.14 -4.36 -2.23
C PHE A 132 14.49 -2.98 -2.38
N LEU A 133 14.98 -1.97 -1.66
CA LEU A 133 14.37 -0.64 -1.66
C LEU A 133 14.46 0.04 -3.03
N PHE A 134 15.55 -0.20 -3.77
CA PHE A 134 15.66 0.28 -5.14
C PHE A 134 14.61 -0.35 -6.04
N GLY A 135 14.45 -1.68 -6.03
CA GLY A 135 13.40 -2.36 -6.78
C GLY A 135 11.98 -1.93 -6.36
N ALA A 136 11.75 -1.78 -5.07
CA ALA A 136 10.48 -1.38 -4.47
C ALA A 136 10.05 0.05 -4.82
N VAL A 137 10.99 0.96 -5.10
CA VAL A 137 10.68 2.30 -5.61
C VAL A 137 10.57 2.28 -7.13
N MET A 138 11.47 1.56 -7.79
CA MET A 138 11.55 1.49 -9.26
C MET A 138 10.25 0.95 -9.87
N LEU A 139 9.70 -0.13 -9.34
CA LEU A 139 8.48 -0.75 -9.88
C LEU A 139 7.28 0.21 -9.89
N PRO A 140 6.80 0.77 -8.75
CA PRO A 140 5.62 1.61 -8.76
C PRO A 140 5.80 2.89 -9.59
N VAL A 141 6.99 3.49 -9.58
CA VAL A 141 7.31 4.63 -10.45
C VAL A 141 7.20 4.24 -11.93
N SER A 142 7.71 3.06 -12.30
CA SER A 142 7.66 2.58 -13.68
C SER A 142 6.24 2.24 -14.11
N VAL A 143 5.45 1.57 -13.26
CA VAL A 143 4.03 1.27 -13.50
C VAL A 143 3.22 2.55 -13.73
N PHE A 144 3.44 3.58 -12.91
CA PHE A 144 2.80 4.89 -13.11
C PHE A 144 3.11 5.48 -14.49
N LEU A 145 4.34 5.31 -14.97
CA LEU A 145 4.79 5.83 -16.26
C LEU A 145 4.21 5.08 -17.46
N ILE A 146 3.75 3.82 -17.30
CA ILE A 146 3.19 3.00 -18.40
C ILE A 146 2.10 3.77 -19.13
N HIS A 147 1.19 4.43 -18.43
CA HIS A 147 0.11 5.18 -19.07
C HIS A 147 0.61 6.38 -19.91
N TYR A 148 1.71 7.02 -19.51
CA TYR A 148 2.18 8.26 -20.13
C TYR A 148 3.11 8.02 -21.30
N ILE A 149 4.01 7.03 -21.19
CA ILE A 149 4.95 6.71 -22.26
C ILE A 149 4.51 5.52 -23.09
N GLY A 150 3.59 4.69 -22.59
CA GLY A 150 3.08 3.52 -23.30
C GLY A 150 4.20 2.65 -23.84
N THR A 151 4.09 2.32 -25.12
CA THR A 151 5.14 1.64 -25.91
C THR A 151 6.07 2.60 -26.63
N GLN A 152 5.89 3.92 -26.48
CA GLN A 152 6.76 4.91 -27.12
C GLN A 152 8.20 4.71 -26.68
N TYR A 153 9.08 4.70 -27.67
CA TYR A 153 10.52 4.45 -27.51
C TYR A 153 10.88 3.04 -27.03
N GLY A 154 9.90 2.15 -26.81
CA GLY A 154 10.09 0.81 -26.27
C GLY A 154 10.81 -0.15 -27.23
N PRO A 155 11.25 -1.32 -26.71
CA PRO A 155 11.86 -2.36 -27.53
C PRO A 155 10.94 -2.96 -28.61
N SER A 156 9.62 -2.79 -28.50
CA SER A 156 8.66 -3.21 -29.53
C SER A 156 7.36 -2.40 -29.47
N ASP A 157 6.50 -2.57 -30.48
CA ASP A 157 5.18 -1.93 -30.56
C ASP A 157 4.20 -2.37 -29.47
N VAL A 158 4.54 -3.43 -28.72
CA VAL A 158 3.72 -4.03 -27.66
C VAL A 158 4.36 -3.88 -26.28
N LEU A 159 5.66 -3.59 -26.20
CA LEU A 159 6.42 -3.54 -24.95
C LEU A 159 7.15 -2.21 -24.81
N GLY A 160 6.75 -1.42 -23.81
CA GLY A 160 7.38 -0.15 -23.44
C GLY A 160 8.51 -0.27 -22.42
N TRP A 161 9.43 0.70 -22.41
CA TRP A 161 10.51 0.74 -21.40
C TRP A 161 9.99 0.85 -19.97
N ALA A 162 8.86 1.53 -19.74
CA ALA A 162 8.22 1.57 -18.43
C ALA A 162 7.82 0.16 -17.95
N SER A 163 7.27 -0.67 -18.81
CA SER A 163 6.93 -2.06 -18.46
C SER A 163 8.17 -2.88 -18.13
N VAL A 164 9.20 -2.83 -18.98
CA VAL A 164 10.48 -3.53 -18.73
C VAL A 164 11.12 -3.09 -17.42
N SER A 165 11.08 -1.79 -17.14
CA SER A 165 11.57 -1.18 -15.91
C SER A 165 10.76 -1.64 -14.68
N ALA A 166 9.43 -1.75 -14.80
CA ALA A 166 8.58 -2.28 -13.74
C ALA A 166 8.94 -3.75 -13.41
N ASP A 167 9.03 -4.60 -14.44
CA ASP A 167 9.37 -6.02 -14.29
C ASP A 167 10.76 -6.22 -13.69
N PHE A 168 11.74 -5.43 -14.13
CA PHE A 168 13.08 -5.48 -13.56
C PHE A 168 13.07 -5.05 -12.08
N GLY A 169 12.34 -3.98 -11.72
CA GLY A 169 12.16 -3.58 -10.33
C GLY A 169 11.57 -4.71 -9.47
N GLY A 170 10.54 -5.41 -9.99
CA GLY A 170 9.94 -6.58 -9.35
C GLY A 170 10.93 -7.73 -9.18
N LEU A 171 11.73 -8.02 -10.22
CA LEU A 171 12.78 -9.04 -10.16
C LEU A 171 13.81 -8.74 -9.05
N LEU A 172 14.22 -7.48 -8.87
CA LEU A 172 15.15 -7.10 -7.80
C LEU A 172 14.54 -7.36 -6.40
N VAL A 173 13.26 -7.03 -6.21
CA VAL A 173 12.54 -7.32 -4.97
C VAL A 173 12.46 -8.82 -4.70
N ILE A 174 12.16 -9.63 -5.72
CA ILE A 174 12.10 -11.09 -5.63
C ILE A 174 13.47 -11.66 -5.23
N ILE A 175 14.55 -11.26 -5.92
CA ILE A 175 15.91 -11.73 -5.62
C ILE A 175 16.30 -11.34 -4.19
N ALA A 176 16.07 -10.09 -3.78
CA ALA A 176 16.40 -9.63 -2.44
C ALA A 176 15.63 -10.43 -1.38
N SER A 177 14.34 -10.66 -1.59
CA SER A 177 13.48 -11.43 -0.68
C SER A 177 13.91 -12.89 -0.59
N ALA A 178 14.25 -13.52 -1.72
CA ALA A 178 14.74 -14.90 -1.77
C ALA A 178 16.07 -15.06 -1.01
N LEU A 179 17.00 -14.12 -1.15
CA LEU A 179 18.25 -14.11 -0.41
C LEU A 179 18.00 -14.00 1.10
N LEU A 180 17.11 -13.10 1.53
CA LEU A 180 16.75 -12.96 2.94
C LEU A 180 16.08 -14.23 3.48
N ALA A 181 15.17 -14.83 2.72
CA ALA A 181 14.53 -16.10 3.09
C ALA A 181 15.55 -17.22 3.26
N LEU A 182 16.55 -17.32 2.37
CA LEU A 182 17.66 -18.26 2.49
C LEU A 182 18.49 -18.01 3.77
N GLY A 183 18.77 -16.75 4.06
CA GLY A 183 19.49 -16.34 5.27
C GLY A 183 18.69 -16.64 6.54
N LEU A 184 17.38 -16.39 6.54
CA LEU A 184 16.46 -16.70 7.62
C LEU A 184 16.42 -18.22 7.87
N PHE A 185 16.24 -19.02 6.82
CA PHE A 185 16.24 -20.47 6.90
C PHE A 185 17.54 -21.04 7.49
N ARG A 186 18.69 -20.50 7.07
CA ARG A 186 20.00 -20.86 7.64
C ARG A 186 20.11 -20.46 9.11
N GLY A 187 19.52 -19.32 9.50
CA GLY A 187 19.52 -18.84 10.89
C GLY A 187 18.66 -19.71 11.81
N LEU A 188 17.47 -20.07 11.37
CA LEU A 188 16.55 -20.95 12.11
C LEU A 188 17.16 -22.34 12.34
N ARG A 189 17.92 -22.87 11.38
CA ARG A 189 18.62 -24.17 11.53
C ARG A 189 19.79 -24.17 12.52
N LYS A 190 20.40 -23.00 12.78
CA LYS A 190 21.64 -22.90 13.58
C LYS A 190 21.42 -22.44 15.02
N ARG A 191 20.24 -21.93 15.38
CA ARG A 191 19.99 -21.37 16.72
C ARG A 191 19.38 -22.38 17.69
N LYS A 192 19.91 -22.43 18.91
CA LYS A 192 19.17 -22.82 20.12
C LYS A 192 18.34 -21.62 20.60
N PRO A 193 17.14 -21.83 21.17
CA PRO A 193 16.26 -20.74 21.57
C PRO A 193 16.78 -20.01 22.81
N ALA A 194 17.13 -18.73 22.67
CA ALA A 194 17.20 -17.71 23.73
C ALA A 194 17.45 -16.34 23.05
N VAL A 195 16.89 -15.20 23.41
CA VAL A 195 16.40 -14.65 24.69
C VAL A 195 15.15 -13.79 24.39
N SER A 196 14.21 -13.73 25.34
CA SER A 196 13.00 -12.90 25.29
C SER A 196 13.28 -11.44 24.89
N PRO A 197 12.43 -10.82 24.07
CA PRO A 197 12.55 -9.41 23.73
C PRO A 197 12.48 -8.54 24.99
N SER A 198 13.36 -7.54 25.03
CA SER A 198 13.43 -6.50 26.05
C SER A 198 12.05 -5.87 26.30
N THR A 199 11.62 -5.89 27.55
CA THR A 199 10.37 -5.30 28.05
C THR A 199 10.47 -3.77 28.11
N ALA A 200 10.46 -3.09 26.96
CA ALA A 200 10.38 -1.63 26.89
C ALA A 200 8.91 -1.16 26.80
N ASP A 201 8.55 -0.18 27.64
CA ASP A 201 7.26 0.53 27.77
C ASP A 201 6.16 0.11 26.78
N HIS A 202 5.34 -0.83 27.24
CA HIS A 202 4.35 -1.55 26.43
C HIS A 202 3.05 -0.81 26.18
N SER A 203 2.82 0.38 26.76
CA SER A 203 1.47 0.99 26.70
C SER A 203 1.05 1.34 25.26
N GLY A 204 1.93 2.00 24.50
CA GLY A 204 1.68 2.33 23.09
C GLY A 204 1.68 1.12 22.16
N GLY A 205 2.62 0.19 22.35
CA GLY A 205 2.69 -1.05 21.55
C GLY A 205 1.46 -1.94 21.75
N LYS A 206 0.99 -2.11 22.99
CA LYS A 206 -0.24 -2.86 23.27
C LYS A 206 -1.47 -2.24 22.60
N ALA A 207 -1.61 -0.92 22.66
CA ALA A 207 -2.73 -0.22 22.02
C ALA A 207 -2.74 -0.46 20.50
N LEU A 208 -1.58 -0.32 19.85
CA LEU A 208 -1.41 -0.59 18.42
C LEU A 208 -1.68 -2.05 18.04
N LEU A 209 -1.19 -3.00 18.84
CA LEU A 209 -1.41 -4.43 18.60
C LEU A 209 -2.88 -4.82 18.73
N VAL A 210 -3.53 -4.43 19.84
CA VAL A 210 -4.93 -4.75 20.10
C VAL A 210 -5.84 -4.02 19.12
N GLY A 211 -5.64 -2.71 18.93
CA GLY A 211 -6.44 -1.93 18.00
C GLY A 211 -6.25 -2.39 16.56
N GLY A 212 -5.03 -2.75 16.16
CA GLY A 212 -4.76 -3.33 14.84
C GLY A 212 -5.46 -4.66 14.62
N ALA A 213 -5.42 -5.57 15.60
CA ALA A 213 -6.15 -6.84 15.54
C ALA A 213 -7.68 -6.63 15.46
N LEU A 214 -8.22 -5.65 16.20
CA LEU A 214 -9.64 -5.30 16.13
C LEU A 214 -10.02 -4.73 14.76
N LEU A 215 -9.18 -3.88 14.16
CA LEU A 215 -9.39 -3.39 12.80
C LEU A 215 -9.41 -4.54 11.80
N ILE A 216 -8.40 -5.42 11.82
CA ILE A 216 -8.36 -6.60 10.93
C ILE A 216 -9.63 -7.45 11.09
N LEU A 217 -10.05 -7.73 12.33
CA LEU A 217 -11.28 -8.48 12.59
C LEU A 217 -12.51 -7.77 12.01
N ALA A 218 -12.64 -6.46 12.21
CA ALA A 218 -13.73 -5.68 11.64
C ALA A 218 -13.73 -5.72 10.11
N GLY A 219 -12.55 -5.63 9.49
CA GLY A 219 -12.37 -5.76 8.04
C GLY A 219 -12.83 -7.13 7.54
N PHE A 220 -12.40 -8.21 8.19
CA PHE A 220 -12.85 -9.57 7.86
C PHE A 220 -14.36 -9.75 8.02
N VAL A 221 -14.96 -9.23 9.09
CA VAL A 221 -16.41 -9.30 9.31
C VAL A 221 -17.15 -8.57 8.19
N HIS A 222 -16.73 -7.35 7.85
CA HIS A 222 -17.33 -6.58 6.76
C HIS A 222 -17.18 -7.27 5.40
N GLY A 223 -15.97 -7.76 5.08
CA GLY A 223 -15.71 -8.47 3.82
C GLY A 223 -16.48 -9.78 3.70
N ALA A 224 -16.58 -10.56 4.80
CA ALA A 224 -17.37 -11.79 4.83
C ALA A 224 -18.86 -11.50 4.64
N TYR A 225 -19.39 -10.44 5.28
CA TYR A 225 -20.76 -9.99 5.04
C TYR A 225 -20.99 -9.64 3.57
N TYR A 226 -20.14 -8.78 3.00
CA TYR A 226 -20.27 -8.35 1.61
C TYR A 226 -20.20 -9.53 0.64
N ALA A 227 -19.25 -10.44 0.83
CA ALA A 227 -19.11 -11.62 0.00
C ALA A 227 -20.32 -12.56 0.10
N ALA A 228 -20.90 -12.73 1.29
CA ALA A 228 -22.01 -13.65 1.52
C ALA A 228 -23.35 -13.13 1.00
N PHE A 229 -23.60 -11.82 1.09
CA PHE A 229 -24.93 -11.26 0.85
C PHE A 229 -25.04 -10.35 -0.38
N ASP A 230 -23.97 -9.64 -0.75
CA ASP A 230 -24.04 -8.59 -1.77
C ASP A 230 -23.28 -8.93 -3.05
N LEU A 231 -22.13 -9.62 -2.95
CA LEU A 231 -21.24 -9.84 -4.09
C LEU A 231 -21.93 -10.55 -5.26
N SER A 232 -22.57 -11.70 -5.02
CA SER A 232 -23.25 -12.45 -6.08
C SER A 232 -24.44 -11.68 -6.68
N ARG A 233 -25.16 -10.91 -5.86
CA ARG A 233 -26.24 -10.03 -6.33
C ARG A 233 -25.69 -8.92 -7.22
N HIS A 234 -24.57 -8.32 -6.83
CA HIS A 234 -23.91 -7.29 -7.63
C HIS A 234 -23.41 -7.85 -8.96
N GLU A 235 -22.79 -9.03 -8.98
CA GLU A 235 -22.32 -9.67 -10.22
C GLU A 235 -23.47 -10.03 -11.18
N ALA A 236 -24.59 -10.52 -10.65
CA ALA A 236 -25.78 -10.80 -11.45
C ALA A 236 -26.38 -9.50 -12.04
N SER A 237 -26.50 -8.45 -11.23
CA SER A 237 -26.98 -7.15 -11.69
C SER A 237 -26.07 -6.51 -12.73
N ASP A 238 -24.75 -6.68 -12.62
CA ASP A 238 -23.75 -6.17 -13.56
C ASP A 238 -24.04 -6.67 -14.97
N THR A 239 -24.21 -7.99 -15.10
CA THR A 239 -24.52 -8.64 -16.38
C THR A 239 -25.89 -8.21 -16.89
N ALA A 240 -26.91 -8.20 -16.03
CA ALA A 240 -28.28 -7.85 -16.41
C ALA A 240 -28.39 -6.41 -16.94
N ILE A 241 -27.74 -5.45 -16.28
CA ILE A 241 -27.75 -4.04 -16.71
C ILE A 241 -27.03 -3.88 -18.04
N LEU A 242 -25.86 -4.51 -18.22
CA LEU A 242 -25.12 -4.44 -19.48
C LEU A 242 -25.89 -5.05 -20.65
N THR A 243 -26.60 -6.17 -20.44
CA THR A 243 -27.47 -6.74 -21.47
C THR A 243 -28.64 -5.82 -21.80
N SER A 244 -29.34 -5.31 -20.77
CA SER A 244 -30.45 -4.35 -20.94
C SER A 244 -30.02 -3.09 -21.69
N MET A 245 -28.84 -2.55 -21.37
CA MET A 245 -28.27 -1.37 -22.01
C MET A 245 -28.11 -1.58 -23.52
N ILE A 246 -27.60 -2.75 -23.93
CA ILE A 246 -27.42 -3.10 -25.34
C ILE A 246 -28.78 -3.29 -26.03
N ASP A 247 -29.69 -4.04 -25.41
CA ASP A 247 -31.02 -4.31 -25.97
C ASP A 247 -31.83 -3.02 -26.18
N ASN A 248 -31.76 -2.10 -25.21
CA ASN A 248 -32.38 -0.78 -25.30
C ASN A 248 -31.72 0.08 -26.38
N ALA A 249 -30.39 0.07 -26.48
CA ALA A 249 -29.66 0.81 -27.51
C ALA A 249 -30.02 0.31 -28.92
N VAL A 250 -30.02 -1.01 -29.14
CA VAL A 250 -30.39 -1.63 -30.43
C VAL A 250 -31.86 -1.37 -30.78
N SER A 251 -32.74 -1.33 -29.79
CA SER A 251 -34.16 -1.01 -29.98
C SER A 251 -34.45 0.48 -30.13
N ASN A 252 -33.41 1.33 -30.21
CA ASN A 252 -33.49 2.79 -30.28
C ASN A 252 -34.27 3.42 -29.10
N ASN A 253 -34.27 2.75 -27.96
CA ASN A 253 -34.84 3.23 -26.70
C ASN A 253 -33.75 3.93 -25.86
N LEU A 254 -33.25 5.04 -26.39
CA LEU A 254 -32.16 5.80 -25.78
C LEU A 254 -32.39 6.22 -24.32
N PRO A 255 -33.59 6.69 -23.91
CA PRO A 255 -33.81 7.05 -22.51
C PRO A 255 -33.60 5.88 -21.55
N ALA A 256 -34.02 4.66 -21.93
CA ALA A 256 -33.80 3.47 -21.11
C ALA A 256 -32.33 3.03 -21.10
N ALA A 257 -31.66 3.08 -22.25
CA ALA A 257 -30.24 2.72 -22.34
C ALA A 257 -29.35 3.70 -21.55
N GLU A 258 -29.66 4.99 -21.54
CA GLU A 258 -28.95 5.99 -20.72
C GLU A 258 -29.20 5.79 -19.23
N ALA A 259 -30.44 5.44 -18.83
CA ALA A 259 -30.75 5.06 -17.45
C ALA A 259 -30.01 3.78 -17.01
N ASP A 260 -29.79 2.83 -17.92
CA ASP A 260 -28.98 1.64 -17.66
C ASP A 260 -27.50 2.01 -17.44
N VAL A 261 -26.94 3.00 -18.16
CA VAL A 261 -25.58 3.50 -17.92
C VAL A 261 -25.44 4.11 -16.52
N GLU A 262 -26.42 4.92 -16.10
CA GLU A 262 -26.44 5.48 -14.74
C GLU A 262 -26.53 4.38 -13.68
N SER A 263 -27.40 3.40 -13.90
CA SER A 263 -27.59 2.25 -13.00
C SER A 263 -26.32 1.42 -12.87
N TYR A 264 -25.62 1.19 -13.97
CA TYR A 264 -24.32 0.52 -13.99
C TYR A 264 -23.27 1.32 -13.21
N GLY A 265 -23.19 2.64 -13.44
CA GLY A 265 -22.27 3.52 -12.72
C GLY A 265 -22.48 3.47 -11.20
N LYS A 266 -23.75 3.49 -10.76
CA LYS A 266 -24.10 3.35 -9.33
C LYS A 266 -23.69 2.00 -8.76
N LEU A 267 -23.98 0.91 -9.48
CA LEU A 267 -23.60 -0.45 -9.05
C LEU A 267 -22.07 -0.60 -8.94
N ALA A 268 -21.32 -0.10 -9.93
CA ALA A 268 -19.87 -0.10 -9.91
C ALA A 268 -19.31 0.71 -8.72
N GLY A 269 -19.92 1.87 -8.44
CA GLY A 269 -19.61 2.68 -7.26
C GLY A 269 -19.86 1.93 -5.94
N GLU A 270 -21.04 1.32 -5.78
CA GLU A 270 -21.39 0.52 -4.60
C GLU A 270 -20.41 -0.63 -4.36
N ARG A 271 -20.00 -1.35 -5.43
CA ARG A 271 -18.97 -2.39 -5.33
C ARG A 271 -17.63 -1.82 -4.89
N ALA A 272 -17.21 -0.72 -5.52
CA ALA A 272 -15.92 -0.09 -5.26
C ALA A 272 -15.78 0.39 -3.81
N VAL A 273 -16.80 1.05 -3.25
CA VAL A 273 -16.75 1.55 -1.86
C VAL A 273 -16.72 0.41 -0.82
N ASN A 274 -17.41 -0.70 -1.06
CA ASN A 274 -17.37 -1.87 -0.16
C ASN A 274 -15.97 -2.51 -0.17
N ILE A 275 -15.40 -2.70 -1.37
CA ILE A 275 -14.05 -3.27 -1.51
C ILE A 275 -13.01 -2.35 -0.86
N ALA A 276 -13.09 -1.03 -1.12
CA ALA A 276 -12.16 -0.04 -0.58
C ALA A 276 -12.26 0.09 0.95
N ALA A 277 -13.47 0.12 1.51
CA ALA A 277 -13.66 0.15 2.96
C ALA A 277 -13.07 -1.11 3.62
N HIS A 278 -13.35 -2.30 3.05
CA HIS A 278 -12.77 -3.56 3.51
C HIS A 278 -11.24 -3.55 3.49
N SER A 279 -10.63 -3.18 2.36
CA SER A 279 -9.18 -3.21 2.19
C SER A 279 -8.48 -2.24 3.14
N HIS A 280 -8.95 -0.99 3.23
CA HIS A 280 -8.33 0.02 4.10
C HIS A 280 -8.42 -0.32 5.58
N ILE A 281 -9.53 -0.91 6.05
CA ILE A 281 -9.65 -1.37 7.43
C ILE A 281 -8.56 -2.42 7.74
N ILE A 282 -8.36 -3.40 6.85
CA ILE A 282 -7.36 -4.46 7.03
C ILE A 282 -5.94 -3.89 6.95
N GLU A 283 -5.66 -3.05 5.95
CA GLU A 283 -4.36 -2.42 5.74
C GLU A 283 -3.93 -1.59 6.96
N PHE A 284 -4.82 -0.73 7.47
CA PHE A 284 -4.52 0.05 8.67
C PHE A 284 -4.37 -0.82 9.92
N GLY A 285 -5.14 -1.91 10.00
CA GLY A 285 -4.97 -2.89 11.07
C GLY A 285 -3.60 -3.58 11.01
N LEU A 286 -3.15 -4.00 9.83
CA LEU A 286 -1.84 -4.59 9.59
C LEU A 286 -0.72 -3.60 9.93
N LEU A 287 -0.85 -2.36 9.46
CA LEU A 287 0.08 -1.28 9.76
C LEU A 287 0.21 -1.04 11.26
N ALA A 288 -0.91 -0.99 11.99
CA ALA A 288 -0.91 -0.83 13.44
C ALA A 288 -0.15 -1.97 14.12
N ILE A 289 -0.40 -3.23 13.72
CA ILE A 289 0.31 -4.39 14.25
C ILE A 289 1.82 -4.26 13.98
N LEU A 290 2.23 -3.92 12.76
CA LEU A 290 3.64 -3.76 12.43
C LEU A 290 4.29 -2.64 13.25
N LEU A 291 3.64 -1.47 13.34
CA LEU A 291 4.09 -0.35 14.16
C LEU A 291 4.17 -0.69 15.64
N SER A 292 3.36 -1.63 16.13
CA SER A 292 3.40 -2.08 17.52
C SER A 292 4.76 -2.68 17.90
N PHE A 293 5.34 -3.47 17.00
CA PHE A 293 6.67 -4.07 17.18
C PHE A 293 7.80 -3.07 16.95
N LEU A 294 7.54 -2.03 16.15
CA LEU A 294 8.52 -1.00 15.84
C LEU A 294 8.58 0.14 16.88
N GLN A 295 7.72 0.12 17.91
CA GLN A 295 7.68 1.17 18.93
C GLN A 295 9.02 1.41 19.64
N GLN A 296 9.87 0.38 19.75
CA GLN A 296 11.20 0.52 20.35
C GLN A 296 12.17 1.40 19.53
N TYR A 297 11.89 1.59 18.23
CA TYR A 297 12.68 2.44 17.33
C TYR A 297 12.15 3.88 17.28
N ILE A 298 10.93 4.13 17.75
CA ILE A 298 10.28 5.44 17.65
C ILE A 298 10.60 6.27 18.89
N ARG A 299 11.55 7.21 18.77
CA ARG A 299 11.90 8.13 19.84
C ARG A 299 11.02 9.38 19.86
N LEU A 300 9.85 9.23 20.48
CA LEU A 300 8.94 10.31 20.81
C LEU A 300 8.67 10.32 22.31
N SER A 301 8.36 11.49 22.89
CA SER A 301 7.93 11.54 24.29
C SER A 301 6.62 10.75 24.46
N PRO A 302 6.35 10.14 25.63
CA PRO A 302 5.17 9.31 25.81
C PRO A 302 3.85 10.00 25.46
N GLY A 303 3.69 11.28 25.81
CA GLY A 303 2.50 12.07 25.47
C GLY A 303 2.34 12.27 23.96
N VAL A 304 3.40 12.69 23.28
CA VAL A 304 3.40 12.89 21.82
C VAL A 304 3.15 11.58 21.08
N ARG A 305 3.77 10.48 21.52
CA ARG A 305 3.55 9.15 20.96
C ARG A 305 2.10 8.68 21.08
N ARG A 306 1.48 8.85 22.25
CA ARG A 306 0.06 8.52 22.47
C ARG A 306 -0.85 9.37 21.59
N PHE A 307 -0.55 10.66 21.44
CA PHE A 307 -1.30 11.54 20.54
C PHE A 307 -1.28 11.03 19.10
N TRP A 308 -0.10 10.70 18.55
CA TRP A 308 -0.01 10.19 17.18
C TRP A 308 -0.63 8.81 17.00
N ILE A 309 -0.58 7.93 17.99
CA ILE A 309 -1.31 6.65 17.97
C ILE A 309 -2.83 6.90 17.95
N GLY A 310 -3.32 7.85 18.76
CA GLY A 310 -4.73 8.24 18.74
C GLY A 310 -5.15 8.83 17.39
N LEU A 311 -4.30 9.67 16.80
CA LEU A 311 -4.54 10.26 15.48
C LEU A 311 -4.58 9.20 14.38
N PHE A 312 -3.64 8.24 14.44
CA PHE A 312 -3.62 7.08 13.55
C PHE A 312 -4.95 6.33 13.61
N PHE A 313 -5.41 5.93 14.80
CA PHE A 313 -6.66 5.18 14.94
C PHE A 313 -7.89 5.99 14.54
N ALA A 314 -7.92 7.29 14.83
CA ALA A 314 -8.99 8.17 14.36
C ALA A 314 -9.06 8.16 12.83
N GLY A 315 -7.94 8.35 12.15
CA GLY A 315 -7.88 8.28 10.68
C GLY A 315 -8.27 6.91 10.13
N SER A 316 -7.79 5.82 10.75
CA SER A 316 -8.08 4.44 10.33
C SER A 316 -9.55 4.05 10.44
N VAL A 317 -10.34 4.76 11.24
CA VAL A 317 -11.79 4.57 11.33
C VAL A 317 -12.52 5.57 10.43
N ILE A 318 -12.13 6.84 10.45
CA ILE A 318 -12.77 7.92 9.67
C ILE A 318 -12.74 7.57 8.17
N LEU A 319 -11.57 7.23 7.61
CA LEU A 319 -11.45 6.98 6.17
C LEU A 319 -12.42 5.90 5.69
N PRO A 320 -12.37 4.64 6.15
CA PRO A 320 -13.22 3.59 5.59
C PRO A 320 -14.71 3.79 5.86
N VAL A 321 -15.08 4.40 6.99
CA VAL A 321 -16.49 4.73 7.29
C VAL A 321 -17.01 5.77 6.30
N PHE A 322 -16.23 6.80 6.01
CA PHE A 322 -16.68 7.87 5.10
C PHE A 322 -16.55 7.48 3.62
N VAL A 323 -15.61 6.60 3.23
CA VAL A 323 -15.63 5.95 1.91
C VAL A 323 -16.95 5.19 1.71
N PHE A 324 -17.38 4.41 2.71
CA PHE A 324 -18.64 3.69 2.63
C PHE A 324 -19.86 4.63 2.52
N LEU A 325 -19.81 5.79 3.15
CA LEU A 325 -20.88 6.80 3.09
C LEU A 325 -20.88 7.65 1.82
N GLU A 326 -19.86 7.54 0.98
CA GLU A 326 -19.69 8.36 -0.23
C GLU A 326 -20.87 8.20 -1.19
N ILE A 327 -21.41 6.99 -1.36
CA ILE A 327 -22.59 6.76 -2.21
C ILE A 327 -23.84 7.51 -1.73
N ARG A 328 -23.92 7.83 -0.43
CA ARG A 328 -25.08 8.53 0.17
C ARG A 328 -24.88 10.03 0.30
N LEU A 329 -23.67 10.45 0.63
CA LEU A 329 -23.36 11.85 0.98
C LEU A 329 -22.49 12.55 -0.07
N GLY A 330 -22.09 11.84 -1.13
CA GLY A 330 -21.29 12.35 -2.22
C GLY A 330 -19.94 12.92 -1.76
N LEU A 331 -19.54 14.02 -2.40
CA LEU A 331 -18.25 14.68 -2.20
C LEU A 331 -17.96 15.09 -0.74
N LEU A 332 -18.99 15.34 0.06
CA LEU A 332 -18.78 15.66 1.48
C LEU A 332 -18.18 14.48 2.23
N ALA A 333 -18.72 13.27 2.03
CA ALA A 333 -18.16 12.08 2.64
C ALA A 333 -16.80 11.73 2.04
N GLY A 334 -16.62 11.87 0.72
CA GLY A 334 -15.29 11.74 0.09
C GLY A 334 -14.24 12.65 0.73
N GLY A 335 -14.53 13.94 0.91
CA GLY A 335 -13.59 14.88 1.54
C GLY A 335 -13.29 14.58 3.01
N ILE A 336 -14.24 14.02 3.77
CA ILE A 336 -14.00 13.56 5.15
C ILE A 336 -13.16 12.27 5.15
N ALA A 337 -13.36 11.39 4.17
CA ALA A 337 -12.53 10.20 4.00
C ALA A 337 -11.07 10.57 3.73
N ASP A 338 -10.83 11.52 2.81
CA ASP A 338 -9.50 12.06 2.50
C ASP A 338 -8.85 12.70 3.75
N PHE A 339 -9.63 13.42 4.56
CA PHE A 339 -9.14 13.94 5.84
C PHE A 339 -8.71 12.81 6.78
N GLY A 340 -9.48 11.72 6.84
CA GLY A 340 -9.10 10.51 7.58
C GLY A 340 -7.77 9.92 7.11
N GLY A 341 -7.55 9.85 5.79
CA GLY A 341 -6.27 9.42 5.18
C GLY A 341 -5.11 10.31 5.60
N ALA A 342 -5.31 11.63 5.55
CA ALA A 342 -4.33 12.61 5.98
C ALA A 342 -3.94 12.46 7.46
N LEU A 343 -4.88 12.11 8.34
CA LEU A 343 -4.58 11.83 9.75
C LEU A 343 -3.63 10.65 9.93
N VAL A 344 -3.87 9.55 9.20
CA VAL A 344 -2.98 8.37 9.22
C VAL A 344 -1.60 8.73 8.67
N LEU A 345 -1.55 9.45 7.55
CA LEU A 345 -0.30 9.89 6.93
C LEU A 345 0.53 10.78 7.87
N LEU A 346 -0.09 11.77 8.52
CA LEU A 346 0.58 12.64 9.49
C LEU A 346 1.13 11.86 10.69
N ALA A 347 0.35 10.89 11.19
CA ALA A 347 0.81 10.01 12.27
C ALA A 347 2.02 9.17 11.85
N LEU A 348 2.02 8.61 10.63
CA LEU A 348 3.15 7.87 10.08
C LEU A 348 4.41 8.74 9.94
N ILE A 349 4.28 9.94 9.37
CA ILE A 349 5.38 10.89 9.22
C ILE A 349 5.96 11.26 10.59
N ALA A 350 5.11 11.50 11.58
CA ALA A 350 5.57 11.80 12.94
C ALA A 350 6.34 10.63 13.57
N MET A 351 5.87 9.39 13.38
CA MET A 351 6.59 8.20 13.83
C MET A 351 7.92 8.02 13.09
N LEU A 352 7.96 8.27 11.78
CA LEU A 352 9.20 8.27 10.98
C LEU A 352 10.21 9.30 11.51
N VAL A 353 9.78 10.52 11.83
CA VAL A 353 10.63 11.54 12.47
C VAL A 353 11.21 11.00 13.78
N GLY A 354 10.40 10.28 14.57
CA GLY A 354 10.86 9.57 15.77
C GLY A 354 11.97 8.55 15.49
N VAL A 355 11.84 7.76 14.42
CA VAL A 355 12.88 6.79 13.96
C VAL A 355 14.15 7.49 13.51
N LEU A 356 14.04 8.61 12.78
CA LEU A 356 15.20 9.37 12.30
C LEU A 356 15.99 9.99 13.46
N ARG A 357 15.30 10.50 14.49
CA ARG A 357 15.91 11.10 15.70
C ARG A 357 16.75 10.13 16.53
N GLN A 358 16.56 8.81 16.38
CA GLN A 358 17.35 7.79 17.09
C GLN A 358 18.86 7.89 16.82
N LYS A 359 19.29 8.51 15.70
CA LYS A 359 20.71 8.61 15.30
C LYS A 359 21.57 9.52 16.18
N ARG A 360 20.98 10.50 16.88
CA ARG A 360 21.76 11.61 17.46
C ARG A 360 22.44 11.33 18.81
N THR A 361 22.15 10.21 19.49
CA THR A 361 22.74 9.96 20.84
C THR A 361 23.76 8.82 20.89
N SER A 362 23.87 8.00 19.83
CA SER A 362 24.85 6.90 19.78
C SER A 362 26.21 7.32 19.19
N GLU A 363 26.29 8.51 18.60
CA GLU A 363 27.51 9.06 17.98
C GLU A 363 28.22 10.10 18.88
N GLY A 364 27.62 10.53 20.00
CA GLY A 364 28.14 11.61 20.86
C GLY A 364 28.50 11.21 22.29
N GLY A 365 28.53 9.92 22.63
CA GLY A 365 28.89 9.45 23.97
C GLY A 365 30.39 9.37 24.20
N LEU A 366 31.12 10.47 23.99
CA LEU A 366 32.41 10.70 24.61
C LEU A 366 32.17 11.65 25.79
N SER A 367 32.58 11.16 26.95
CA SER A 367 32.52 11.78 28.28
C SER A 367 32.78 13.29 28.30
N ALA A 368 31.93 14.01 29.02
CA ALA A 368 32.40 15.07 29.91
C ALA A 368 32.74 14.44 31.26
#